data_AF-A0A351KY03-F1
#
_entry.id   AF-A0A351KY03-F1
#
_cell.length_a   1.000
_cell.length_b   1.000
_cell.length_c   1.000
_cell.angle_alpha   90.00
_cell.angle_beta   90.00
_cell.angle_gamma   90.00
#
_symmetry.space_group_name_H-M   'P 1'
#
loop_
_entity.id
_entity.type
_entity.pdbx_description
1 polymer ?
#
loop_
_entity_poly.entity_id
_entity_poly.type
_entity_poly.pdbx_seq_one_letter_code
_entity_poly.pdbx_strand_id
1 'polypeptide(L)'
;MASYDQRGQRVDRQLNINFQNYDQPDPTVLLYQGIQLLEAKSYQQAISVFKDVIEIEASMSDAYYYLALALLKGRRPKILIRREIEAVDELLNSATVMGESDGTVQLFRALVRDDYYNGNGIKNYPPPFVIDLIKNAFGCNINIDKLRALLSKLPMPDNQLYAALVAQIS
;
A
#
# COMPACT_ATOMS: atom_id res chain seq x y z
N MET A 1 -6.60 13.18 54.68
CA MET A 1 -8.08 13.29 54.62
C MET A 1 -8.54 12.82 53.24
N ALA A 2 -9.01 11.58 53.15
CA ALA A 2 -9.72 11.07 51.99
C ALA A 2 -11.22 11.32 52.21
N SER A 3 -11.93 11.81 51.20
CA SER A 3 -13.37 12.04 51.30
C SER A 3 -14.08 10.70 51.08
N TYR A 4 -14.77 10.20 52.10
CA TYR A 4 -15.60 9.00 52.04
C TYR A 4 -17.07 9.42 51.98
N ASP A 5 -17.90 8.72 51.21
CA ASP A 5 -19.34 8.92 51.28
C ASP A 5 -19.96 8.19 52.49
N GLN A 6 -21.24 8.43 52.77
CA GLN A 6 -21.94 7.88 53.94
C GLN A 6 -22.12 6.34 53.91
N ARG A 7 -21.65 5.65 52.87
CA ARG A 7 -21.72 4.18 52.73
C ARG A 7 -20.37 3.49 52.87
N GLY A 8 -19.32 4.24 53.25
CA GLY A 8 -18.00 3.67 53.51
C GLY A 8 -17.28 3.13 52.27
N GLN A 9 -17.76 3.47 51.07
CA GLN A 9 -17.07 3.14 49.84
C GLN A 9 -15.99 4.18 49.56
N ARG A 10 -14.80 3.71 49.18
CA ARG A 10 -13.70 4.59 48.78
C ARG A 10 -14.14 5.29 47.51
N VAL A 11 -14.22 6.61 47.54
CA VAL A 11 -14.36 7.42 46.33
C VAL A 11 -13.01 7.38 45.64
N ASP A 12 -12.79 6.35 44.83
CA ASP A 12 -11.66 6.34 43.92
C ASP A 12 -11.88 7.50 42.96
N ARG A 13 -11.07 8.57 43.15
CA ARG A 13 -10.98 9.66 42.17
C ARG A 13 -10.68 8.99 40.84
N GLN A 14 -11.70 8.95 39.96
CA GLN A 14 -11.52 8.54 38.59
C GLN A 14 -10.46 9.48 38.01
N LEU A 15 -9.24 8.95 37.84
CA LEU A 15 -8.21 9.60 37.07
C LEU A 15 -8.74 9.59 35.64
N ASN A 16 -9.28 10.71 35.20
CA ASN A 16 -9.56 10.94 33.80
C ASN A 16 -8.20 11.10 33.10
N ILE A 17 -7.58 9.97 32.76
CA ILE A 17 -6.37 9.95 31.95
C ILE A 17 -6.84 10.28 30.53
N ASN A 18 -6.96 11.56 30.23
CA ASN A 18 -6.90 12.03 28.86
C ASN A 18 -5.50 11.71 28.37
N PHE A 19 -5.33 10.57 27.69
CA PHE A 19 -4.13 10.27 26.94
C PHE A 19 -3.97 11.38 25.91
N GLN A 20 -2.97 12.21 26.17
CA GLN A 20 -2.73 13.46 25.51
C GLN A 20 -2.58 13.25 24.00
N ASN A 21 -3.37 14.02 23.23
CA ASN A 21 -3.01 14.47 21.89
C ASN A 21 -1.64 15.14 21.99
N TYR A 22 -0.57 14.40 21.66
CA TYR A 22 0.76 14.96 21.47
C TYR A 22 1.09 14.88 19.99
N ASP A 23 0.98 16.01 19.29
CA ASP A 23 1.64 16.37 18.02
C ASP A 23 1.97 15.21 17.06
N GLN A 24 1.04 14.28 16.83
CA GLN A 24 1.21 13.30 15.77
C GLN A 24 1.15 14.09 14.46
N PRO A 25 2.21 14.03 13.63
CA PRO A 25 2.23 14.75 12.37
C PRO A 25 1.04 14.31 11.51
N ASP A 26 0.41 15.26 10.81
CA ASP A 26 -0.72 14.98 9.93
C ASP A 26 -0.34 13.85 8.94
N PRO A 27 -1.08 12.72 8.92
CA PRO A 27 -0.77 11.58 8.06
C PRO A 27 -0.75 11.96 6.57
N THR A 28 -1.50 12.99 6.18
CA THR A 28 -1.47 13.55 4.82
C THR A 28 -0.13 14.19 4.51
N VAL A 29 0.41 14.98 5.44
CA VAL A 29 1.73 15.63 5.30
C VAL A 29 2.84 14.58 5.25
N LEU A 30 2.76 13.58 6.13
CA LEU A 30 3.71 12.45 6.11
C LEU A 30 3.64 11.66 4.81
N LEU A 31 2.44 11.40 4.27
CA LEU A 31 2.29 10.72 2.99
C LEU A 31 3.03 11.49 1.88
N TYR A 32 2.81 12.80 1.78
CA TYR A 32 3.51 13.63 0.79
C TYR A 32 5.04 13.58 0.99
N GLN A 33 5.52 13.64 2.23
CA GLN A 33 6.95 13.48 2.52
C GLN A 33 7.48 12.11 2.04
N GLY A 34 6.75 11.03 2.31
CA GLY A 34 7.10 9.68 1.86
C GLY A 34 7.17 9.60 0.33
N ILE A 35 6.23 10.23 -0.38
CA ILE A 35 6.23 10.30 -1.85
C ILE A 35 7.47 11.07 -2.34
N GLN A 36 7.81 12.22 -1.74
CA GLN A 36 9.03 12.96 -2.13
C GLN A 36 10.30 12.13 -1.94
N LEU A 37 10.40 11.40 -0.83
CA LEU A 37 11.51 10.47 -0.57
C LEU A 37 11.55 9.33 -1.60
N LEU A 38 10.40 8.80 -1.99
CA LEU A 38 10.29 7.77 -3.02
C LEU A 38 10.76 8.29 -4.39
N GLU A 39 10.34 9.49 -4.80
CA GLU A 39 10.81 10.13 -6.04
C GLU A 39 12.32 10.41 -6.00
N ALA A 40 12.85 10.77 -4.83
CA ALA A 40 14.28 10.91 -4.58
C ALA A 40 15.03 9.56 -4.48
N LYS A 41 14.36 8.43 -4.72
CA LYS A 41 14.90 7.06 -4.59
C LYS A 41 15.46 6.73 -3.21
N SER A 42 15.07 7.49 -2.19
CA SER A 42 15.43 7.28 -0.79
C SER A 42 14.53 6.21 -0.16
N TYR A 43 14.56 5.01 -0.74
CA TYR A 43 13.57 3.95 -0.49
C TYR A 43 13.45 3.57 0.98
N GLN A 44 14.57 3.48 1.71
CA GLN A 44 14.54 3.07 3.12
C GLN A 44 13.81 4.11 4.00
N GLN A 45 14.02 5.40 3.73
CA GLN A 45 13.35 6.48 4.46
C GLN A 45 11.87 6.53 4.06
N ALA A 46 11.56 6.42 2.76
CA ALA A 46 10.19 6.36 2.27
C ALA A 46 9.41 5.20 2.91
N ILE A 47 10.01 4.00 3.00
CA ILE A 47 9.42 2.83 3.66
C ILE A 47 9.10 3.12 5.13
N SER A 48 10.00 3.79 5.86
CA SER A 48 9.76 4.16 7.26
C SER A 48 8.56 5.10 7.36
N VAL A 49 8.56 6.18 6.58
CA VAL A 49 7.50 7.19 6.61
C VAL A 49 6.14 6.60 6.25
N PHE A 50 6.05 5.73 5.23
CA PHE A 50 4.77 5.10 4.89
C PHE A 50 4.25 4.15 5.98
N LYS A 51 5.13 3.50 6.75
CA LYS A 51 4.72 2.71 7.90
C LYS A 51 4.16 3.60 9.01
N ASP A 52 4.81 4.73 9.27
CA ASP A 52 4.33 5.71 10.25
C ASP A 52 2.94 6.24 9.85
N VAL A 53 2.70 6.51 8.55
CA VAL A 53 1.37 6.88 8.04
C VAL A 53 0.33 5.79 8.34
N ILE A 54 0.65 4.51 8.09
CA ILE A 54 -0.27 3.38 8.35
C ILE A 54 -0.53 3.20 9.86
N GLU A 55 0.47 3.47 10.71
CA GLU A 55 0.32 3.41 12.17
C GLU A 55 -0.61 4.52 12.70
N ILE A 56 -0.55 5.71 12.10
CA ILE A 56 -1.40 6.85 12.46
C ILE A 56 -2.82 6.69 11.87
N GLU A 57 -2.91 6.35 10.59
CA GLU A 57 -4.17 6.20 9.85
C GLU A 57 -4.18 4.94 9.00
N ALA A 58 -4.62 3.82 9.60
CA ALA A 58 -4.64 2.51 8.94
C ALA A 58 -5.61 2.42 7.74
N SER A 59 -6.57 3.34 7.60
CA SER A 59 -7.50 3.44 6.47
C SER A 59 -6.90 4.13 5.24
N MET A 60 -5.70 4.70 5.34
CA MET A 60 -5.09 5.48 4.28
C MET A 60 -4.50 4.59 3.18
N SER A 61 -5.35 4.21 2.22
CA SER A 61 -5.04 3.25 1.15
C SER A 61 -3.79 3.59 0.33
N ASP A 62 -3.56 4.88 0.05
CA ASP A 62 -2.40 5.35 -0.69
C ASP A 62 -1.07 5.02 0.02
N ALA A 63 -1.04 4.98 1.36
CA ALA A 63 0.17 4.63 2.10
C ALA A 63 0.63 3.19 1.80
N TYR A 64 -0.31 2.25 1.72
CA TYR A 64 -0.03 0.86 1.33
C TYR A 64 0.44 0.77 -0.13
N TYR A 65 -0.20 1.52 -1.04
CA TYR A 65 0.18 1.58 -2.45
C TYR A 65 1.62 2.09 -2.64
N TYR A 66 1.98 3.21 -2.00
CA TYR A 66 3.33 3.76 -2.12
C TYR A 66 4.37 2.96 -1.34
N LEU A 67 3.99 2.31 -0.24
CA LEU A 67 4.86 1.37 0.45
C LEU A 67 5.19 0.16 -0.45
N ALA A 68 4.21 -0.37 -1.18
CA ALA A 68 4.43 -1.44 -2.16
C ALA A 68 5.41 -1.00 -3.26
N LEU A 69 5.26 0.21 -3.82
CA LEU A 69 6.22 0.79 -4.77
C LEU A 69 7.62 0.94 -4.16
N ALA A 70 7.71 1.42 -2.91
CA ALA A 70 8.99 1.63 -2.23
C ALA A 70 9.72 0.30 -1.95
N LEU A 71 9.00 -0.79 -1.65
CA LEU A 71 9.59 -2.12 -1.46
C LEU A 71 10.17 -2.72 -2.74
N LEU A 72 9.61 -2.38 -3.91
CA LEU A 72 10.20 -2.78 -5.20
C LEU A 72 11.56 -2.11 -5.43
N LYS A 73 11.80 -0.91 -4.88
CA LYS A 73 13.08 -0.18 -4.99
C LYS A 73 13.53 0.04 -6.45
N GLY A 74 12.57 0.24 -7.35
CA GLY A 74 12.81 0.36 -8.80
C GLY A 74 13.27 -0.94 -9.48
N ARG A 75 13.28 -2.08 -8.77
CA ARG A 75 13.59 -3.39 -9.32
C ARG A 75 12.32 -4.01 -9.92
N ARG A 76 12.50 -4.78 -10.99
CA ARG A 76 11.40 -5.54 -11.58
C ARG A 76 10.95 -6.67 -10.63
N PRO A 77 9.64 -6.92 -10.48
CA PRO A 77 9.13 -8.02 -9.68
C PRO A 77 9.80 -9.37 -10.00
N LYS A 78 10.02 -9.66 -11.29
CA LYS A 78 10.61 -10.94 -11.75
C LYS A 78 11.94 -11.35 -11.09
N ILE A 79 12.75 -10.38 -10.63
CA ILE A 79 14.08 -10.64 -10.03
C ILE A 79 14.07 -10.67 -8.50
N LEU A 80 12.94 -10.40 -7.86
CA LEU A 80 12.81 -10.38 -6.41
C LEU A 80 12.68 -11.80 -5.84
N ILE A 81 12.87 -11.95 -4.53
CA ILE A 81 12.57 -13.22 -3.86
C ILE A 81 11.09 -13.32 -3.53
N ARG A 82 10.59 -14.56 -3.40
CA ARG A 82 9.18 -14.86 -3.11
C ARG A 82 8.62 -14.05 -1.92
N ARG A 83 9.38 -13.95 -0.83
CA ARG A 83 8.96 -13.20 0.37
C ARG A 83 8.76 -11.71 0.10
N GLU A 84 9.60 -11.10 -0.75
CA GLU A 84 9.44 -9.69 -1.12
C GLU A 84 8.16 -9.49 -1.95
N ILE A 85 7.88 -10.41 -2.86
CA ILE A 85 6.68 -10.36 -3.71
C ILE A 85 5.40 -10.60 -2.91
N GLU A 86 5.40 -11.54 -1.98
CA GLU A 86 4.25 -11.77 -1.09
C GLU A 86 3.98 -10.54 -0.22
N ALA A 87 5.01 -9.86 0.28
CA ALA A 87 4.85 -8.61 1.02
C ALA A 87 4.27 -7.48 0.16
N VAL A 88 4.76 -7.32 -1.08
CA VAL A 88 4.21 -6.32 -2.03
C VAL A 88 2.76 -6.64 -2.38
N ASP A 89 2.44 -7.91 -2.65
CA ASP A 89 1.08 -8.36 -2.97
C ASP A 89 0.09 -8.09 -1.83
N GLU A 90 0.50 -8.35 -0.58
CA GLU A 90 -0.33 -8.12 0.61
C GLU A 90 -0.60 -6.63 0.85
N LEU A 91 0.41 -5.77 0.61
CA LEU A 91 0.22 -4.33 0.69
C LEU A 91 -0.78 -3.84 -0.37
N LEU A 92 -0.73 -4.36 -1.59
CA LEU A 92 -1.68 -3.99 -2.63
C LEU A 92 -3.09 -4.54 -2.37
N ASN A 93 -3.19 -5.71 -1.75
CA ASN A 93 -4.45 -6.23 -1.23
C ASN A 93 -5.01 -5.28 -0.16
N SER A 94 -4.20 -4.89 0.80
CA SER A 94 -4.56 -3.94 1.86
C SER A 94 -4.99 -2.58 1.29
N ALA A 95 -4.25 -2.04 0.32
CA ALA A 95 -4.62 -0.80 -0.39
C ALA A 95 -6.01 -0.89 -1.04
N THR A 96 -6.36 -2.05 -1.61
CA THR A 96 -7.66 -2.28 -2.24
C THR A 96 -8.79 -2.40 -1.21
N VAL A 97 -8.51 -3.02 -0.05
CA VAL A 97 -9.52 -3.22 1.02
C VAL A 97 -9.78 -1.94 1.81
N MET A 98 -8.74 -1.13 2.04
CA MET A 98 -8.83 0.11 2.83
C MET A 98 -9.38 1.30 2.03
N GLY A 99 -9.18 1.30 0.71
CA GLY A 99 -9.57 2.40 -0.17
C GLY A 99 -10.89 2.18 -0.90
N GLU A 100 -11.27 3.18 -1.69
CA GLU A 100 -12.25 2.98 -2.75
C GLU A 100 -11.71 1.95 -3.76
N SER A 101 -12.63 1.28 -4.46
CA SER A 101 -12.29 0.27 -5.46
C SER A 101 -11.59 0.93 -6.67
N ASP A 102 -10.27 1.08 -6.57
CA ASP A 102 -9.39 1.66 -7.60
C ASP A 102 -8.85 0.54 -8.49
N GLY A 103 -9.32 0.49 -9.74
CA GLY A 103 -8.85 -0.48 -10.74
C GLY A 103 -7.35 -0.37 -10.99
N THR A 104 -6.74 0.79 -10.74
CA THR A 104 -5.30 1.03 -10.89
C THR A 104 -4.49 0.20 -9.90
N VAL A 105 -4.93 0.10 -8.64
CA VAL A 105 -4.25 -0.71 -7.61
C VAL A 105 -4.33 -2.19 -7.96
N GLN A 106 -5.47 -2.63 -8.49
CA GLN A 106 -5.66 -4.00 -8.94
C GLN A 106 -4.80 -4.33 -10.17
N LEU A 107 -4.68 -3.41 -11.13
CA LEU A 107 -3.74 -3.54 -12.26
C LEU A 107 -2.28 -3.56 -11.79
N PHE A 108 -1.92 -2.76 -10.79
CA PHE A 108 -0.58 -2.82 -10.21
C PHE A 108 -0.30 -4.20 -9.62
N ARG A 109 -1.24 -4.73 -8.83
CA ARG A 109 -1.13 -6.08 -8.25
C ARG A 109 -1.05 -7.15 -9.34
N ALA A 110 -1.85 -7.03 -10.40
CA ALA A 110 -1.81 -7.93 -11.55
C ALA A 110 -0.44 -7.93 -12.23
N LEU A 111 0.15 -6.75 -12.48
CA LEU A 111 1.49 -6.60 -13.07
C LEU A 111 2.58 -7.24 -12.21
N VAL A 112 2.56 -7.01 -10.90
CA VAL A 112 3.55 -7.60 -9.98
C VAL A 112 3.49 -9.12 -10.03
N ARG A 113 2.28 -9.68 -9.97
CA ARG A 113 2.07 -11.12 -9.99
C ARG A 113 2.40 -11.73 -11.36
N ASP A 114 2.01 -11.08 -12.44
CA ASP A 114 2.28 -11.56 -13.80
C ASP A 114 3.79 -11.58 -14.08
N ASP A 115 4.49 -10.48 -13.80
CA ASP A 115 5.92 -10.38 -14.02
C ASP A 115 6.71 -11.39 -13.17
N TYR A 116 6.31 -11.59 -11.92
CA TYR A 116 6.97 -12.56 -11.05
C TYR A 116 6.60 -14.01 -11.37
N TYR A 117 5.33 -14.38 -11.37
CA TYR A 117 4.92 -15.77 -11.51
C TYR A 117 4.97 -16.24 -12.96
N ASN A 118 4.22 -15.59 -13.85
CA ASN A 118 4.16 -15.99 -15.26
C ASN A 118 5.49 -15.72 -15.94
N GLY A 119 6.13 -14.59 -15.64
CA GLY A 119 7.46 -14.26 -16.15
C GLY A 119 8.51 -15.32 -15.79
N ASN A 120 8.50 -15.87 -14.57
CA ASN A 120 9.41 -16.95 -14.16
C ASN A 120 8.88 -18.37 -14.49
N GLY A 121 7.77 -18.50 -15.22
CA GLY A 121 7.19 -19.79 -15.57
C GLY A 121 6.60 -20.58 -14.39
N ILE A 122 6.30 -19.90 -13.27
CA ILE A 122 5.70 -20.49 -12.07
C ILE A 122 4.20 -20.60 -12.31
N LYS A 123 3.70 -21.84 -12.46
CA LYS A 123 2.29 -22.10 -12.80
C LYS A 123 1.37 -22.30 -11.60
N ASN A 124 1.92 -22.76 -10.48
CA ASN A 124 1.17 -23.13 -9.28
C ASN A 124 1.38 -22.11 -8.16
N TYR A 125 0.89 -20.88 -8.36
CA TYR A 125 0.92 -19.83 -7.36
C TYR A 125 -0.46 -19.67 -6.71
N PRO A 126 -0.53 -19.20 -5.44
CA PRO A 126 -1.80 -19.08 -4.72
C PRO A 126 -2.74 -18.08 -5.41
N PRO A 127 -4.08 -18.21 -5.28
CA PRO A 127 -5.01 -17.19 -5.76
C PRO A 127 -4.80 -15.83 -5.05
N PRO A 128 -5.29 -14.72 -5.63
CA PRO A 128 -6.04 -14.62 -6.89
C PRO A 128 -5.14 -14.78 -8.13
N PHE A 129 -5.70 -15.28 -9.23
CA PHE A 129 -4.97 -15.35 -10.50
C PHE A 129 -4.93 -13.98 -11.19
N VAL A 130 -3.91 -13.77 -12.01
CA VAL A 130 -3.72 -12.50 -12.75
C VAL A 130 -4.97 -12.13 -13.55
N ILE A 131 -5.63 -13.10 -14.18
CA ILE A 131 -6.84 -12.87 -14.96
C ILE A 131 -8.02 -12.37 -14.11
N ASP A 132 -8.13 -12.80 -12.86
CA ASP A 132 -9.22 -12.39 -11.98
C ASP A 132 -9.01 -10.95 -11.52
N LEU A 133 -7.75 -10.57 -11.22
CA LEU A 133 -7.39 -9.19 -10.89
C LEU A 133 -7.68 -8.23 -12.05
N ILE A 134 -7.36 -8.63 -13.28
CA ILE A 134 -7.62 -7.81 -14.48
C ILE A 134 -9.14 -7.63 -14.69
N LYS A 135 -9.92 -8.70 -14.57
CA LYS A 135 -11.39 -8.63 -14.70
C LYS A 135 -12.00 -7.69 -13.66
N ASN A 136 -11.56 -7.82 -12.41
CA ASN A 136 -12.05 -6.95 -11.33
C ASN A 136 -11.62 -5.50 -11.56
N ALA A 137 -10.40 -5.26 -12.04
CA ALA A 137 -9.90 -3.92 -12.32
C ALA A 137 -10.73 -3.20 -13.39
N PHE A 138 -11.11 -3.89 -14.47
CA PHE A 138 -11.95 -3.33 -15.53
C PHE A 138 -13.42 -3.10 -15.11
N GLY A 139 -13.86 -3.71 -14.01
CA GLY A 139 -15.14 -3.39 -13.38
C GLY A 139 -15.10 -2.13 -12.50
N CYS A 140 -13.92 -1.56 -12.27
CA CYS A 140 -13.69 -0.42 -11.40
C CYS A 140 -13.31 0.83 -12.19
N ASN A 141 -13.32 1.99 -11.53
CA ASN A 141 -12.74 3.20 -12.10
C ASN A 141 -11.20 3.05 -12.17
N ILE A 142 -10.61 3.37 -13.33
CA ILE A 142 -9.16 3.33 -13.52
C ILE A 142 -8.66 4.77 -13.65
N ASN A 143 -7.77 5.17 -12.75
CA ASN A 143 -7.09 6.45 -12.84
C ASN A 143 -5.94 6.34 -13.84
N ILE A 144 -6.17 6.82 -15.06
CA ILE A 144 -5.22 6.72 -16.17
C ILE A 144 -3.90 7.45 -15.88
N ASP A 145 -3.93 8.60 -15.19
CA ASP A 145 -2.72 9.35 -14.85
C ASP A 145 -1.87 8.60 -13.82
N LYS A 146 -2.52 8.04 -12.79
CA LYS A 146 -1.87 7.16 -11.80
C LYS A 146 -1.30 5.90 -12.47
N LEU A 147 -2.03 5.31 -13.40
CA LEU A 147 -1.56 4.16 -14.17
C LEU A 147 -0.33 4.52 -15.04
N ARG A 148 -0.36 5.66 -15.74
CA ARG A 148 0.77 6.13 -16.54
C ARG A 148 2.01 6.37 -15.69
N ALA A 149 1.84 7.02 -14.53
CA ALA A 149 2.92 7.23 -13.57
C ALA A 149 3.51 5.90 -13.08
N LEU A 150 2.65 4.92 -12.74
CA LEU A 150 3.07 3.57 -12.36
C LEU A 150 3.91 2.89 -13.44
N LEU A 151 3.42 2.83 -14.68
CA LEU A 151 4.10 2.14 -15.78
C LEU A 151 5.46 2.79 -16.09
N SER A 152 5.57 4.12 -15.98
CA SER A 152 6.86 4.82 -16.15
C SER A 152 7.91 4.45 -15.09
N LYS A 153 7.48 4.14 -13.86
CA LYS A 153 8.34 3.78 -12.73
C LYS A 153 8.75 2.31 -12.73
N LEU A 154 7.97 1.46 -13.39
CA LEU A 154 8.18 0.01 -13.45
C LEU A 154 8.18 -0.49 -14.90
N PRO A 155 9.21 -0.15 -15.70
CA PRO A 155 9.29 -0.60 -17.08
C PRO A 155 9.49 -2.13 -17.16
N MET A 156 8.62 -2.78 -17.94
CA MET A 156 8.63 -4.24 -18.13
C MET A 156 8.52 -4.59 -19.63
N PRO A 157 9.56 -4.29 -20.44
CA PRO A 157 9.46 -4.30 -21.91
C PRO A 157 9.02 -5.65 -22.50
N ASP A 158 9.43 -6.76 -21.89
CA ASP A 158 9.10 -8.11 -22.38
C ASP A 158 7.83 -8.70 -21.74
N ASN A 159 7.15 -7.94 -20.87
CA ASN A 159 5.92 -8.39 -20.23
C ASN A 159 4.71 -8.03 -21.11
N GLN A 160 3.92 -9.04 -21.49
CA GLN A 160 2.78 -8.87 -22.40
C GLN A 160 1.65 -8.00 -21.79
N LEU A 161 1.37 -8.16 -20.50
CA LEU A 161 0.37 -7.35 -19.81
C LEU A 161 0.80 -5.89 -19.74
N TYR A 162 2.06 -5.63 -19.39
CA TYR A 162 2.63 -4.28 -19.40
C TYR A 162 2.52 -3.64 -20.80
N ALA A 163 2.93 -4.35 -21.85
CA ALA A 163 2.86 -3.84 -23.22
C ALA A 163 1.41 -3.52 -23.64
N ALA A 164 0.46 -4.38 -23.29
CA ALA A 164 -0.96 -4.16 -23.56
C ALA A 164 -1.50 -2.91 -22.84
N LEU A 165 -1.15 -2.70 -21.57
CA LEU A 165 -1.58 -1.53 -20.81
C LEU A 165 -0.96 -0.24 -21.35
N VAL A 166 0.33 -0.25 -21.71
CA VAL A 166 0.99 0.91 -22.35
C VAL A 166 0.28 1.29 -23.66
N ALA A 167 -0.06 0.30 -24.49
CA ALA A 167 -0.74 0.54 -25.77
C ALA A 167 -2.15 1.13 -25.62
N GLN A 168 -2.83 0.88 -24.49
CA GLN A 168 -4.18 1.41 -24.22
C GLN A 168 -4.19 2.86 -23.73
N ILE A 169 -3.07 3.36 -23.22
CA ILE A 169 -2.97 4.70 -22.60
C ILE A 169 -2.03 5.67 -23.34
N SER A 170 -1.47 5.21 -24.47
CA SER A 170 -0.65 5.98 -25.41
C SER A 170 -1.52 6.75 -26.38
#